data_AF-A0AAD8RR34-F1
#
_entry.id   AF-A0AAD8RR34-F1
#
_cell.length_a   1.000
_cell.length_b   1.000
_cell.length_c   1.000
_cell.angle_alpha   90.00
_cell.angle_beta   90.00
_cell.angle_gamma   90.00
#
_symmetry.space_group_name_H-M   'P 1'
#
loop_
_entity.id
_entity.type
_entity.pdbx_description
1 polymer ?
#
loop_
_entity_poly.entity_id
_entity_poly.type
_entity_poly.pdbx_seq_one_letter_code
_entity_poly.pdbx_strand_id
1 'polypeptide(L)' 'MAPAEQSPDHGYTIGYALQPSKVGSVFQPSLVALAAERGMRLVAIDASRPLAAQGPFHLIVHKLYDAPWRA' A
#
# COMPACT_ATOMS: atom_id res chain seq x y z
N MET A 1 -5.38 36.03 -14.18
CA MET A 1 -6.06 34.72 -14.21
C MET A 1 -4.97 33.68 -14.00
N ALA A 2 -4.75 33.28 -12.74
CA ALA A 2 -3.69 32.33 -12.39
C ALA A 2 -4.04 30.93 -12.94
N PRO A 3 -3.06 30.13 -13.39
CA PRO A 3 -3.34 28.73 -13.67
C PRO A 3 -3.68 28.07 -12.33
N ALA A 4 -4.73 27.26 -12.31
CA ALA A 4 -5.07 26.45 -11.16
C ALA A 4 -3.83 25.59 -10.83
N GLU A 5 -3.28 25.77 -9.63
CA GLU A 5 -2.34 24.83 -9.04
C GLU A 5 -3.03 23.47 -9.02
N GLN A 6 -2.63 22.59 -9.95
CA GLN A 6 -3.01 21.20 -9.91
C GLN A 6 -2.29 20.57 -8.73
N SER A 7 -2.85 20.69 -7.53
CA SER A 7 -2.54 19.78 -6.43
C SER A 7 -2.74 18.36 -6.94
N PRO A 8 -1.78 17.43 -6.87
CA PRO A 8 -2.03 16.07 -7.30
C PRO A 8 -3.05 15.44 -6.34
N ASP A 9 -4.31 15.40 -6.74
CA ASP A 9 -5.43 14.72 -6.08
C ASP A 9 -5.32 13.18 -6.21
N HIS A 10 -4.14 12.60 -6.06
CA HIS A 10 -3.97 11.17 -6.32
C HIS A 10 -3.04 10.53 -5.30
N GLY A 11 -3.59 10.33 -4.10
CA GLY A 11 -2.88 9.66 -3.04
C GLY A 11 -2.82 8.15 -3.28
N TYR A 12 -1.80 7.69 -3.99
CA TYR A 12 -1.62 6.28 -4.36
C TYR A 12 -1.86 5.35 -3.16
N THR A 13 -2.80 4.42 -3.31
CA THR A 13 -3.07 3.40 -2.28
C THR A 13 -2.24 2.16 -2.58
N ILE A 14 -1.26 1.90 -1.74
CA ILE A 14 -0.34 0.79 -1.82
C ILE A 14 -0.78 -0.29 -0.83
N GLY A 15 -1.29 -1.40 -1.35
CA GLY A 15 -1.62 -2.56 -0.55
C GLY A 15 -0.36 -3.37 -0.20
N TYR A 16 -0.25 -3.88 1.02
CA TYR A 16 0.85 -4.76 1.40
C TYR A 16 0.37 -6.05 2.06
N ALA A 17 0.90 -7.17 1.60
CA ALA A 17 0.67 -8.51 2.13
C ALA A 17 2.02 -9.11 2.54
N LEU A 18 2.46 -8.85 3.77
CA LEU A 18 3.73 -9.34 4.29
C LEU A 18 3.48 -10.30 5.47
N GLN A 19 4.39 -11.24 5.68
CA GLN A 19 4.40 -12.02 6.91
C GLN A 19 4.54 -11.07 8.13
N PRO A 20 3.84 -11.33 9.26
CA PRO A 20 3.89 -10.46 10.44
C PRO A 20 5.32 -10.16 10.91
N SER A 21 6.20 -11.15 10.84
CA SER A 21 7.62 -11.05 11.19
C SER A 21 8.43 -10.10 10.29
N LYS A 22 7.90 -9.73 9.11
CA LYS A 22 8.56 -8.84 8.14
C LYS A 22 8.02 -7.41 8.18
N VAL A 23 6.80 -7.21 8.68
CA VAL A 23 6.13 -5.90 8.68
C VAL A 23 6.99 -4.86 9.41
N GLY A 24 7.51 -5.18 10.60
CA GLY A 24 8.33 -4.25 11.38
C GLY A 24 9.67 -3.86 10.74
N SER A 25 10.30 -4.76 9.97
CA SER A 25 11.55 -4.44 9.27
C SER A 25 11.32 -3.66 7.97
N VAL A 26 10.17 -3.82 7.32
CA VAL A 26 9.85 -3.15 6.06
C VAL A 26 9.20 -1.80 6.31
N PHE A 27 8.19 -1.75 7.19
CA PHE A 27 7.46 -0.53 7.53
C PHE A 27 8.12 0.20 8.71
N GLN A 28 9.40 0.50 8.56
CA GLN A 28 10.09 1.40 9.47
C GLN A 28 9.49 2.80 9.39
N PRO A 29 9.59 3.61 10.47
CA PRO A 29 9.02 4.97 10.50
C PRO A 29 9.47 5.85 9.33
N SER A 30 10.69 5.67 8.83
CA SER A 30 11.23 6.37 7.67
C SER A 30 10.47 6.09 6.38
N LEU A 31 10.08 4.83 6.13
CA LEU A 31 9.31 4.46 4.95
C LEU A 31 7.88 5.02 5.04
N VAL A 32 7.28 4.98 6.22
CA VAL A 32 5.91 5.49 6.45
C VAL A 32 5.88 7.01 6.28
N ALA A 33 6.87 7.72 6.84
CA ALA A 33 7.01 9.17 6.68
C ALA A 33 7.20 9.54 5.20
N LEU A 34 8.15 8.89 4.50
CA LEU A 34 8.40 9.16 3.09
C LEU A 34 7.18 8.87 2.21
N ALA A 35 6.45 7.78 2.49
CA ALA A 35 5.21 7.47 1.78
C ALA A 35 4.18 8.59 1.95
N ALA A 36 3.96 9.04 3.19
CA ALA A 36 3.03 10.13 3.48
C ALA A 36 3.44 11.45 2.80
N GLU A 37 4.73 11.81 2.82
CA GLU A 37 5.27 12.98 2.13
C GLU A 37 5.06 12.94 0.61
N ARG A 38 4.97 11.73 0.04
CA ARG A 38 4.71 11.51 -1.39
C ARG A 38 3.23 11.25 -1.70
N GLY A 39 2.34 11.47 -0.73
CA GLY A 39 0.91 11.25 -0.87
C GLY A 39 0.50 9.78 -0.93
N MET A 40 1.38 8.85 -0.60
CA MET A 40 1.08 7.42 -0.66
C MET A 40 0.45 6.93 0.63
N ARG A 41 -0.63 6.14 0.51
CA ARG A 41 -1.27 5.42 1.61
C ARG A 41 -0.82 3.97 1.61
N LEU A 42 -0.26 3.51 2.72
CA LEU A 42 0.11 2.10 2.92
C LEU A 42 -1.03 1.38 3.64
N VAL A 43 -1.58 0.31 3.05
CA VAL A 43 -2.73 -0.44 3.58
C VAL A 43 -2.40 -1.92 3.68
N ALA A 44 -2.59 -2.52 4.86
CA ALA A 44 -2.45 -3.97 5.01
C ALA A 44 -3.56 -4.69 4.24
N ILE A 45 -3.18 -5.66 3.41
CA ILE A 45 -4.12 -6.55 2.70
C ILE A 45 -4.45 -7.71 3.62
N ASP A 46 -5.74 -7.95 3.79
CA ASP A 46 -6.27 -9.14 4.44
C ASP A 46 -6.33 -10.29 3.44
N ALA A 47 -5.41 -11.25 3.57
CA ALA A 47 -5.34 -12.42 2.69
C ALA A 47 -6.52 -13.39 2.85
N SER A 48 -7.36 -13.23 3.89
CA SER A 48 -8.57 -14.05 4.09
C SER A 48 -9.77 -13.57 3.25
N ARG A 49 -9.65 -12.40 2.62
CA ARG A 49 -10.72 -11.76 1.85
C ARG A 49 -10.32 -11.56 0.39
N PRO A 50 -11.28 -11.55 -0.56
CA PRO A 50 -10.98 -11.23 -1.95
C PRO A 50 -10.35 -9.84 -2.10
N LEU A 51 -9.28 -9.74 -2.89
CA LEU A 51 -8.56 -8.47 -3.12
C LEU A 51 -9.47 -7.39 -3.74
N ALA A 52 -10.36 -7.79 -4.65
CA ALA A 52 -11.33 -6.90 -5.29
C ALA A 52 -12.29 -6.22 -4.29
N ALA A 53 -12.52 -6.82 -3.12
CA ALA A 53 -13.38 -6.26 -2.07
C ALA A 53 -12.64 -5.35 -1.07
N GLN A 54 -11.33 -5.19 -1.23
CA GLN A 54 -10.46 -4.39 -0.35
C GLN A 54 -9.87 -3.17 -1.06
N GLY A 55 -9.97 -3.13 -2.39
CA GLY A 55 -9.46 -2.05 -3.24
C GLY A 55 -10.46 -0.92 -3.45
N PRO A 56 -10.06 0.13 -4.20
CA PRO A 56 -9.00 0.09 -5.21
C PRO A 56 -7.57 0.24 -4.65
N PHE A 57 -6.65 -0.61 -5.15
CA PHE A 57 -5.21 -0.49 -4.93
C PHE A 57 -4.53 -0.04 -6.23
N HIS A 58 -3.54 0.83 -6.09
CA HIS A 58 -2.71 1.30 -7.22
C HIS A 58 -1.48 0.41 -7.41
N LEU A 59 -0.98 -0.17 -6.31
CA LEU A 59 0.16 -1.09 -6.30
C LEU A 59 0.00 -2.07 -5.13
N ILE A 60 0.50 -3.29 -5.30
CA ILE A 60 0.52 -4.31 -4.26
C ILE A 60 1.94 -4.81 -4.04
N VAL A 61 2.42 -4.78 -2.80
CA VAL A 61 3.68 -5.38 -2.38
C VAL A 61 3.38 -6.64 -1.59
N HIS A 62 3.91 -7.79 -2.00
CA HIS A 62 3.67 -9.04 -1.27
C HIS A 62 4.96 -9.81 -0.97
N LYS A 63 4.92 -10.52 0.15
CA LYS A 63 5.91 -11.52 0.55
C LYS A 63 5.25 -12.61 1.39
N LEU A 64 4.07 -13.03 0.94
CA LEU A 64 3.41 -14.26 1.37
C LEU A 64 3.67 -15.33 0.31
N TYR A 65 3.97 -16.55 0.74
CA TYR A 65 4.22 -17.71 -0.12
C TYR A 65 3.25 -18.87 0.15
N ASP A 66 2.27 -18.65 1.03
CA ASP A 66 1.29 -19.64 1.44
C ASP A 66 0.27 -19.91 0.32
N ALA A 67 -0.40 -21.06 0.39
CA ALA A 67 -1.37 -21.55 -0.62
C ALA A 67 -2.40 -20.52 -1.13
N PRO A 68 -3.02 -19.63 -0.30
CA PRO A 68 -3.95 -18.62 -0.81
C PRO A 68 -3.28 -17.51 -1.65
N TRP A 69 -1.95 -17.43 -1.65
CA TRP A 69 -1.17 -16.44 -2.40
C TRP A 69 -0.32 -17.07 -3.53
N ARG A 70 -0.28 -18.40 -3.61
CA ARG A 70 0.26 -19.11 -4.77
C ARG A 70 -0.82 -19.12 -5.86
N ALA A 71 -0.73 -18.16 -6.78
CA ALA A 71 -1.41 -18.23 -8.07
C ALA A 71 -0.95 -19.48 -8.86
#